data_AF-A0A9R1X671-F1
#
_entry.id   AF-A0A9R1X671-F1
#
_cell.length_a   1.000
_cell.length_b   1.000
_cell.length_c   1.000
_cell.angle_alpha   90.00
_cell.angle_beta   90.00
_cell.angle_gamma   90.00
#
_symmetry.space_group_name_H-M   'P 1'
#
loop_
_entity.id
_entity.type
_entity.pdbx_description
1 polymer ?
#
loop_
_entity_poly.entity_id
_entity_poly.type
_entity_poly.pdbx_seq_one_letter_code
_entity_poly.pdbx_strand_id
1 'polypeptide(L)'
;MKILVAPSTLRCSISSTTSLIHTFDSNRLLINKNGRISSSCGITPQLFSHSKSPSLFSATSTNRRHLHPISAMASSTQAPSQSASSGDSTADVFQLIKAHQEKAARLPPIEEVKTLLHYSMRGVLSTFSQKHDGYPSGSMVDFACDANGFPILAVSSLAVHTKDLIANPKCSLLVAKDPEDRTDLVITIHGDTVSVPNEERDAIRTAYLERHPDAFWVDFGDFQFLRIEPKVVRFVSGVATALLGSGEFTNEEFKAAKVDPIYKFSKPVTSHMNKDHSDDTKLMVQHSLSVPVDFAYMLDLDSLGFNVKAGYQGRNFKLRIPFPRRAENRKDVKTLIVEMLQAAQ
;
A
#
# COMPACT_ATOMS: atom_id res chain seq x y z
N MET A 1 46.52 27.37 -24.00
CA MET A 1 47.32 28.51 -23.48
C MET A 1 46.88 29.79 -24.19
N LYS A 2 45.90 30.48 -23.63
CA LYS A 2 45.51 31.87 -23.91
C LYS A 2 44.90 32.39 -22.62
N ILE A 3 45.63 33.30 -21.98
CA ILE A 3 45.22 34.03 -20.77
C ILE A 3 44.44 35.25 -21.25
N LEU A 4 43.26 35.51 -20.70
CA LEU A 4 42.71 36.86 -20.70
C LEU A 4 42.03 37.15 -19.36
N VAL A 5 42.28 38.37 -18.91
CA VAL A 5 42.17 38.92 -17.57
C VAL A 5 40.75 39.44 -17.28
N ALA A 6 40.36 39.41 -16.00
CA ALA A 6 39.10 39.92 -15.45
C ALA A 6 38.90 41.43 -15.61
N PRO A 7 37.67 41.92 -15.37
CA PRO A 7 37.47 43.18 -14.68
C PRO A 7 36.67 43.04 -13.38
N SER A 8 36.99 43.96 -12.49
CA SER A 8 36.67 44.09 -11.08
C SER A 8 35.34 44.80 -10.77
N THR A 9 34.73 44.38 -9.65
CA THR A 9 34.01 45.16 -8.62
C THR A 9 32.93 46.18 -9.01
N LEU A 10 31.73 45.96 -8.49
CA LEU A 10 30.91 47.01 -7.87
C LEU A 10 30.16 46.45 -6.66
N ARG A 11 30.53 46.95 -5.48
CA ARG A 11 29.80 46.80 -4.21
C ARG A 11 28.58 47.73 -4.27
N CYS A 12 27.43 47.26 -3.78
CA CYS A 12 26.40 48.15 -3.27
C CYS A 12 26.00 47.68 -1.87
N SER A 13 26.38 48.48 -0.89
CA SER A 13 26.04 48.40 0.51
C SER A 13 24.95 49.42 0.79
N ILE A 14 23.83 48.99 1.36
CA ILE A 14 22.87 49.88 2.03
C ILE A 14 22.61 49.29 3.40
N SER A 15 22.99 50.03 4.43
CA SER A 15 22.65 49.82 5.82
C SER A 15 21.65 50.88 6.29
N SER A 16 21.05 50.60 7.45
CA SER A 16 20.32 51.51 8.37
C SER A 16 18.84 51.68 8.00
N THR A 17 17.86 51.62 8.90
CA THR A 17 17.85 52.00 10.33
C THR A 17 16.68 51.34 11.09
N THR A 18 16.93 51.25 12.39
CA THR A 18 16.19 50.90 13.60
C THR A 18 14.74 51.39 13.77
N SER A 19 14.05 50.77 14.76
CA SER A 19 12.89 51.19 15.58
C SER A 19 11.56 50.55 15.16
N LEU A 20 10.64 50.10 16.03
CA LEU A 20 10.40 50.29 17.46
C LEU A 20 9.51 49.14 17.98
N ILE A 21 9.67 48.85 19.27
CA ILE A 21 8.85 47.96 20.09
C ILE A 21 7.41 48.48 20.18
N HIS A 22 6.42 47.61 20.04
CA HIS A 22 5.15 47.71 20.76
C HIS A 22 4.53 46.32 20.98
N THR A 23 4.67 45.83 22.21
CA THR A 23 3.72 44.94 22.87
C THR A 23 2.39 45.66 23.02
N PHE A 24 1.28 45.04 22.58
CA PHE A 24 -0.05 45.31 23.13
C PHE A 24 -0.86 44.02 23.14
N ASP A 25 -1.07 43.56 24.37
CA ASP A 25 -2.07 42.60 24.79
C ASP A 25 -3.40 43.36 24.99
N SER A 26 -4.53 42.83 24.47
CA SER A 26 -5.87 42.89 25.10
C SER A 26 -6.99 42.57 24.10
N ASN A 27 -7.72 41.51 24.45
CA ASN A 27 -9.16 41.30 24.25
C ASN A 27 -9.97 42.52 23.76
N ARG A 28 -10.64 42.38 22.61
CA ARG A 28 -11.99 42.94 22.43
C ARG A 28 -12.78 42.24 21.33
N LEU A 29 -13.80 41.49 21.76
CA LEU A 29 -14.98 41.17 20.97
C LEU A 29 -15.61 42.48 20.44
N LEU A 30 -15.84 42.57 19.13
CA LEU A 30 -16.88 43.42 18.58
C LEU A 30 -17.66 42.65 17.51
N ILE A 31 -18.86 42.25 17.92
CA ILE A 31 -19.97 41.87 17.05
C ILE A 31 -20.39 43.12 16.28
N ASN A 32 -20.50 43.06 14.95
CA ASN A 32 -21.59 43.81 14.31
C ASN A 32 -22.12 43.18 13.01
N LYS A 33 -23.42 43.43 12.84
CA LYS A 33 -24.40 42.89 11.93
C LYS A 33 -24.24 43.37 10.48
N ASN A 34 -24.59 42.46 9.57
CA ASN A 34 -25.21 42.67 8.26
C ASN A 34 -25.28 44.10 7.71
N GLY A 35 -24.56 44.34 6.61
CA GLY A 35 -24.78 45.46 5.69
C GLY A 35 -24.32 45.08 4.28
N ARG A 36 -25.27 44.67 3.42
CA ARG A 36 -25.06 44.47 1.99
C ARG A 36 -24.76 45.80 1.31
N ILE A 37 -23.78 45.84 0.41
CA ILE A 37 -23.78 46.69 -0.80
C ILE A 37 -23.26 45.86 -1.98
N SER A 38 -23.99 45.99 -3.09
CA SER A 38 -23.79 45.38 -4.40
C SER A 38 -22.90 46.24 -5.31
N SER A 39 -22.12 45.61 -6.18
CA SER A 39 -21.75 46.19 -7.48
C SER A 39 -21.41 45.10 -8.51
N SER A 40 -21.94 45.28 -9.71
CA SER A 40 -22.03 44.36 -10.85
C SER A 40 -20.94 44.58 -11.91
N CYS A 41 -20.40 43.49 -12.47
CA CYS A 41 -19.94 43.28 -13.86
C CYS A 41 -19.41 41.83 -13.89
N GLY A 42 -19.78 40.89 -14.76
CA GLY A 42 -20.10 40.97 -16.18
C GLY A 42 -19.31 39.85 -16.90
N ILE A 43 -19.90 38.64 -16.95
CA ILE A 43 -19.96 37.63 -18.05
C ILE A 43 -18.67 37.43 -18.89
N THR A 44 -18.01 36.26 -18.99
CA THR A 44 -18.44 34.99 -19.62
C THR A 44 -17.41 33.87 -19.37
N PRO A 45 -17.77 32.57 -19.20
CA PRO A 45 -16.86 31.43 -19.36
C PRO A 45 -17.09 30.68 -20.69
N GLN A 46 -15.99 30.31 -21.37
CA GLN A 46 -16.03 29.50 -22.59
C GLN A 46 -16.34 28.02 -22.32
N LEU A 47 -17.11 27.46 -23.27
CA LEU A 47 -17.52 26.07 -23.37
C LEU A 47 -16.33 25.11 -23.59
N PHE A 48 -16.34 23.97 -22.90
CA PHE A 48 -15.80 22.72 -23.44
C PHE A 48 -16.88 21.63 -23.39
N SER A 49 -17.01 20.95 -24.53
CA SER A 49 -18.05 20.00 -24.90
C SER A 49 -17.84 18.63 -24.24
N HIS A 50 -18.90 18.08 -23.66
CA HIS A 50 -18.98 16.67 -23.30
C HIS A 50 -19.47 15.83 -24.48
N SER A 51 -18.67 14.83 -24.86
CA SER A 51 -19.05 13.74 -25.76
C SER A 51 -20.02 12.79 -25.05
N LYS A 52 -21.24 12.64 -25.60
CA LYS A 52 -22.22 11.61 -25.21
C LYS A 52 -21.94 10.31 -25.96
N SER A 53 -21.93 9.20 -25.24
CA SER A 53 -22.19 7.84 -25.75
C SER A 53 -23.46 7.30 -25.07
N PRO A 54 -24.37 6.60 -25.77
CA PRO A 54 -25.66 6.21 -25.20
C PRO A 54 -25.59 4.81 -24.56
N SER A 55 -26.11 4.68 -23.34
CA SER A 55 -26.53 3.40 -22.78
C SER A 55 -28.05 3.37 -22.74
N LEU A 56 -28.62 2.45 -23.54
CA LEU A 56 -30.01 2.03 -23.48
C LEU A 56 -30.07 0.85 -22.52
N PHE A 57 -30.85 0.92 -21.43
CA PHE A 57 -31.64 -0.21 -20.94
C PHE A 57 -32.79 0.32 -20.09
N SER A 58 -34.00 0.03 -20.57
CA SER A 58 -35.29 0.38 -19.98
C SER A 58 -35.59 -0.57 -18.81
N ALA A 59 -35.96 -0.01 -17.66
CA ALA A 59 -36.58 -0.74 -16.56
C ALA A 59 -38.07 -0.38 -16.53
N THR A 60 -38.94 -1.37 -16.76
CA THR A 60 -40.37 -1.26 -16.48
C THR A 60 -40.77 -2.30 -15.45
N SER A 61 -41.05 -1.80 -14.26
CA SER A 61 -41.80 -2.48 -13.21
C SER A 61 -43.29 -2.38 -13.53
N THR A 62 -44.03 -3.49 -13.44
CA THR A 62 -45.44 -3.46 -13.00
C THR A 62 -45.82 -4.75 -12.28
N ASN A 63 -46.27 -4.57 -11.04
CA ASN A 63 -47.03 -5.52 -10.23
C ASN A 63 -48.36 -5.90 -10.90
N ARG A 64 -48.77 -7.17 -10.80
CA ARG A 64 -50.20 -7.53 -10.77
C ARG A 64 -50.48 -8.77 -9.92
N ARG A 65 -51.60 -8.67 -9.21
CA ARG A 65 -52.12 -9.50 -8.12
C ARG A 65 -52.82 -10.78 -8.61
N HIS A 66 -52.82 -11.78 -7.72
CA HIS A 66 -53.84 -12.79 -7.39
C HIS A 66 -54.55 -13.60 -8.49
N LEU A 67 -54.58 -14.93 -8.34
CA LEU A 67 -55.75 -15.73 -7.89
C LEU A 67 -55.43 -17.24 -7.98
N HIS A 68 -55.79 -18.00 -6.94
CA HIS A 68 -55.92 -19.46 -7.00
C HIS A 68 -57.24 -19.85 -7.69
N PRO A 69 -57.33 -21.04 -8.30
CA PRO A 69 -58.13 -22.07 -7.66
C PRO A 69 -57.57 -23.51 -7.77
N ILE A 70 -58.25 -24.37 -7.00
CA ILE A 70 -58.01 -25.77 -6.63
C ILE A 70 -58.20 -26.73 -7.81
N SER A 71 -57.39 -27.79 -7.88
CA SER A 71 -57.86 -29.12 -8.31
C SER A 71 -56.93 -30.24 -7.83
N ALA A 72 -57.55 -31.30 -7.31
CA ALA A 72 -56.93 -32.50 -6.78
C ALA A 72 -56.63 -33.52 -7.90
N MET A 73 -55.53 -34.27 -7.81
CA MET A 73 -55.41 -35.65 -8.31
C MET A 73 -54.22 -36.40 -7.68
N ALA A 74 -54.53 -37.60 -7.18
CA ALA A 74 -53.82 -38.87 -7.25
C ALA A 74 -52.28 -39.00 -6.97
N SER A 75 -52.01 -39.77 -5.93
CA SER A 75 -50.92 -40.74 -5.68
C SER A 75 -49.81 -40.93 -6.73
N SER A 76 -48.55 -40.75 -6.31
CA SER A 76 -47.47 -41.68 -6.66
C SER A 76 -46.37 -41.67 -5.59
N THR A 77 -46.00 -42.85 -5.12
CA THR A 77 -44.86 -43.12 -4.25
C THR A 77 -43.55 -42.86 -5.01
N GLN A 78 -42.75 -41.90 -4.55
CA GLN A 78 -41.34 -41.79 -4.89
C GLN A 78 -40.49 -41.84 -3.62
N ALA A 79 -39.47 -42.68 -3.68
CA ALA A 79 -38.47 -42.92 -2.64
C ALA A 79 -37.78 -41.61 -2.20
N PRO A 80 -37.28 -41.52 -0.95
CA PRO A 80 -36.51 -40.37 -0.53
C PRO A 80 -35.22 -40.31 -1.36
N SER A 81 -35.15 -39.37 -2.29
CA SER A 81 -33.89 -38.92 -2.84
C SER A 81 -33.10 -38.30 -1.69
N GLN A 82 -32.02 -38.98 -1.31
CA GLN A 82 -31.00 -38.40 -0.47
C GLN A 82 -30.41 -37.22 -1.23
N SER A 83 -30.88 -36.01 -0.92
CA SER A 83 -30.14 -34.79 -1.17
C SER A 83 -28.91 -34.84 -0.28
N ALA A 84 -27.83 -35.42 -0.79
CA ALA A 84 -26.53 -35.33 -0.18
C ALA A 84 -26.20 -33.85 0.04
N SER A 85 -25.95 -33.51 1.29
CA SER A 85 -25.59 -32.18 1.73
C SER A 85 -24.28 -31.74 1.04
N SER A 86 -24.39 -30.81 0.09
CA SER A 86 -23.25 -30.07 -0.48
C SER A 86 -22.53 -29.17 0.54
N GLY A 87 -22.94 -29.22 1.83
CA GLY A 87 -22.30 -28.50 2.93
C GLY A 87 -21.05 -29.17 3.49
N ASP A 88 -20.80 -30.45 3.21
CA ASP A 88 -19.71 -31.22 3.84
C ASP A 88 -18.35 -30.98 3.14
N SER A 89 -18.34 -31.03 1.80
CA SER A 89 -17.11 -30.92 1.01
C SER A 89 -16.41 -29.55 1.10
N THR A 90 -17.17 -28.47 1.28
CA THR A 90 -16.59 -27.12 1.41
C THR A 90 -15.98 -26.87 2.78
N ALA A 91 -16.54 -27.47 3.83
CA ALA A 91 -15.98 -27.43 5.17
C ALA A 91 -14.65 -28.21 5.22
N ASP A 92 -14.60 -29.39 4.58
CA ASP A 92 -13.39 -30.19 4.46
C ASP A 92 -12.27 -29.44 3.71
N VAL A 93 -12.59 -28.79 2.59
CA VAL A 93 -11.60 -27.99 1.84
C VAL A 93 -11.07 -26.83 2.67
N PHE A 94 -11.92 -26.13 3.42
CA PHE A 94 -11.46 -25.05 4.29
C PHE A 94 -10.53 -25.55 5.38
N GLN A 95 -10.81 -26.72 5.95
CA GLN A 95 -9.96 -27.35 6.96
C GLN A 95 -8.61 -27.79 6.37
N LEU A 96 -8.59 -28.34 5.14
CA LEU A 96 -7.36 -28.66 4.41
C LEU A 96 -6.52 -27.42 4.13
N ILE A 97 -7.15 -26.35 3.63
CA ILE A 97 -6.48 -25.07 3.39
C ILE A 97 -5.87 -24.54 4.70
N LYS A 98 -6.65 -24.52 5.79
CA LYS A 98 -6.17 -24.05 7.09
C LYS A 98 -4.97 -24.87 7.58
N ALA A 99 -5.08 -26.20 7.58
CA ALA A 99 -4.03 -27.10 8.01
C ALA A 99 -2.74 -26.95 7.19
N HIS A 100 -2.86 -26.68 5.89
CA HIS A 100 -1.72 -26.35 5.04
C HIS A 100 -1.12 -24.99 5.40
N GLN A 101 -1.94 -23.94 5.51
CA GLN A 101 -1.46 -22.58 5.78
C GLN A 101 -0.74 -22.46 7.14
N GLU A 102 -1.15 -23.23 8.14
CA GLU A 102 -0.48 -23.28 9.46
C GLU A 102 0.93 -23.89 9.38
N LYS A 103 1.21 -24.76 8.41
CA LYS A 103 2.49 -25.47 8.27
C LYS A 103 3.39 -24.89 7.17
N ALA A 104 2.82 -24.12 6.24
CA ALA A 104 3.54 -23.61 5.08
C ALA A 104 4.68 -22.68 5.51
N ALA A 105 5.90 -22.98 5.06
CA ALA A 105 7.07 -22.16 5.35
C ALA A 105 6.89 -20.72 4.83
N ARG A 106 7.15 -19.74 5.71
CA ARG A 106 7.03 -18.30 5.48
C ARG A 106 8.21 -17.58 6.10
N LEU A 107 8.47 -16.36 5.64
CA LEU A 107 9.40 -15.48 6.34
C LEU A 107 8.90 -15.25 7.77
N PRO A 108 9.80 -15.11 8.76
CA PRO A 108 9.44 -14.58 10.06
C PRO A 108 8.71 -13.23 9.87
N PRO A 109 7.67 -12.91 10.68
CA PRO A 109 6.88 -11.70 10.49
C PRO A 109 7.71 -10.41 10.39
N ILE A 110 8.79 -10.31 11.17
CA ILE A 110 9.68 -9.13 11.13
C ILE A 110 10.44 -9.00 9.80
N GLU A 111 10.88 -10.11 9.20
CA GLU A 111 11.56 -10.11 7.90
C GLU A 111 10.55 -9.87 6.76
N GLU A 112 9.32 -10.37 6.88
CA GLU A 112 8.24 -10.07 5.93
C GLU A 112 7.91 -8.57 5.93
N VAL A 113 7.74 -7.98 7.11
CA VAL A 113 7.50 -6.54 7.30
C VAL A 113 8.68 -5.71 6.79
N LYS A 114 9.91 -6.09 7.13
CA LYS A 114 11.13 -5.41 6.67
C LYS A 114 11.26 -5.43 5.15
N THR A 115 11.01 -6.59 4.55
CA THR A 115 11.08 -6.80 3.11
C THR A 115 10.03 -5.99 2.39
N LEU A 116 8.77 -6.06 2.82
CA LEU A 116 7.69 -5.31 2.21
C LEU A 116 7.98 -3.81 2.26
N LEU A 117 8.39 -3.28 3.42
CA LEU A 117 8.67 -1.87 3.56
C LEU A 117 9.80 -1.40 2.64
N HIS A 118 10.87 -2.19 2.53
CA HIS A 118 12.02 -1.87 1.68
C HIS A 118 11.64 -1.73 0.20
N TYR A 119 10.71 -2.56 -0.28
CA TYR A 119 10.26 -2.51 -1.68
C TYR A 119 9.05 -1.60 -1.92
N SER A 120 8.33 -1.20 -0.88
CA SER A 120 7.31 -0.17 -0.98
C SER A 120 7.91 1.21 -1.24
N MET A 121 7.13 2.05 -1.92
CA MET A 121 7.57 3.38 -2.37
C MET A 121 6.61 4.50 -1.96
N ARG A 122 5.42 4.14 -1.49
CA ARG A 122 4.32 5.05 -1.16
C ARG A 122 3.62 4.61 0.10
N GLY A 123 3.18 5.60 0.87
CA GLY A 123 2.42 5.38 2.08
C GLY A 123 1.59 6.59 2.46
N VAL A 124 0.75 6.40 3.46
CA VAL A 124 -0.03 7.48 4.07
C VAL A 124 0.70 7.95 5.31
N LEU A 125 1.22 9.17 5.26
CA LEU A 125 1.82 9.84 6.40
C LEU A 125 0.70 10.49 7.24
N SER A 126 0.66 10.15 8.53
CA SER A 126 -0.17 10.81 9.52
C SER A 126 0.66 11.73 10.41
N THR A 127 0.24 12.99 10.52
CA THR A 127 0.89 14.05 11.28
C THR A 127 -0.09 14.72 12.23
N PHE A 128 0.39 15.54 13.17
CA PHE A 128 -0.45 16.46 13.93
C PHE A 128 -0.66 17.72 13.11
N SER A 129 -1.91 18.11 12.85
CA SER A 129 -2.18 19.28 12.01
C SER A 129 -1.76 20.56 12.74
N GLN A 130 -0.83 21.30 12.15
CA GLN A 130 -0.42 22.61 12.66
C GLN A 130 -1.54 23.65 12.50
N LYS A 131 -2.37 23.51 11.47
CA LYS A 131 -3.46 24.43 11.15
C LYS A 131 -4.76 24.13 11.91
N HIS A 132 -5.05 22.85 12.13
CA HIS A 132 -6.27 22.39 12.77
C HIS A 132 -5.92 21.73 14.10
N ASP A 133 -5.67 22.56 15.12
CA ASP A 133 -5.23 22.10 16.44
C ASP A 133 -6.16 21.03 17.02
N GLY A 134 -5.55 20.01 17.64
CA GLY A 134 -6.23 18.82 18.14
C GLY A 134 -6.60 17.75 17.10
N TYR A 135 -6.44 18.00 15.80
CA TYR A 135 -6.74 17.02 14.74
C TYR A 135 -5.49 16.42 14.10
N PRO A 136 -5.50 15.12 13.76
CA PRO A 136 -4.50 14.55 12.88
C PRO A 136 -4.74 14.97 11.43
N SER A 137 -3.68 14.92 10.62
CA SER A 137 -3.72 15.13 9.18
C SER A 137 -3.16 13.89 8.48
N GLY A 138 -3.70 13.57 7.31
CA GLY A 138 -3.25 12.45 6.47
C GLY A 138 -2.83 12.95 5.10
N SER A 139 -1.67 12.53 4.62
CA SER A 139 -1.20 12.84 3.27
C SER A 139 -0.50 11.66 2.62
N MET A 140 -0.65 11.53 1.30
CA MET A 140 0.12 10.57 0.53
C MET A 140 1.55 11.08 0.36
N VAL A 141 2.54 10.24 0.62
CA VAL A 141 3.96 10.56 0.45
C VAL A 141 4.67 9.45 -0.32
N ASP A 142 5.61 9.86 -1.15
CA ASP A 142 6.63 8.96 -1.68
C ASP A 142 7.76 8.81 -0.65
N PHE A 143 8.33 7.61 -0.55
CA PHE A 143 9.45 7.33 0.34
C PHE A 143 10.39 6.27 -0.24
N ALA A 144 11.60 6.22 0.29
CA ALA A 144 12.54 5.11 0.10
C ALA A 144 13.11 4.70 1.45
N CYS A 145 13.49 3.44 1.63
CA CYS A 145 14.16 3.02 2.86
C CYS A 145 15.68 3.24 2.77
N ASP A 146 16.30 3.71 3.85
CA ASP A 146 17.76 3.70 3.97
C ASP A 146 18.31 2.28 4.26
N ALA A 147 19.63 2.17 4.47
CA ALA A 147 20.29 0.90 4.77
C ALA A 147 19.80 0.22 6.06
N ASN A 148 19.28 1.00 7.02
CA ASN A 148 18.68 0.49 8.25
C ASN A 148 17.19 0.16 8.05
N GLY A 149 16.63 0.34 6.86
CA GLY A 149 15.21 0.16 6.55
C GLY A 149 14.32 1.31 7.04
N PHE A 150 14.88 2.47 7.39
CA PHE A 150 14.10 3.60 7.88
C PHE A 150 13.57 4.43 6.72
N PRO A 151 12.28 4.83 6.73
CA PRO A 151 11.72 5.62 5.64
C PRO A 151 12.37 7.00 5.52
N ILE A 152 12.78 7.34 4.32
CA ILE A 152 13.27 8.64 3.88
C ILE A 152 12.19 9.29 3.03
N LEU A 153 11.79 10.50 3.42
CA LEU A 153 10.88 11.36 2.69
C LEU A 153 11.67 12.49 2.04
N ALA A 154 11.35 12.84 0.79
CA ALA A 154 11.75 14.11 0.19
C ALA A 154 10.57 15.08 0.26
N VAL A 155 10.65 16.08 1.14
CA VAL A 155 9.52 16.97 1.45
C VAL A 155 9.82 18.41 1.01
N SER A 156 8.84 19.07 0.40
CA SER A 156 8.90 20.51 0.08
C SER A 156 8.55 21.34 1.31
N SER A 157 9.26 22.44 1.54
CA SER A 157 8.94 23.43 2.59
C SER A 157 7.55 24.07 2.43
N LEU A 158 6.93 23.95 1.24
CA LEU A 158 5.60 24.48 0.96
C LEU A 158 4.48 23.53 1.41
N ALA A 159 4.76 22.22 1.51
CA ALA A 159 3.76 21.20 1.79
C ALA A 159 3.19 21.31 3.21
N VAL A 160 1.92 20.96 3.36
CA VAL A 160 1.22 21.01 4.67
C VAL A 160 1.87 20.05 5.65
N HIS A 161 2.14 18.81 5.24
CA HIS A 161 2.78 17.82 6.13
C HIS A 161 4.17 18.25 6.57
N THR A 162 4.90 19.05 5.79
CA THR A 162 6.22 19.56 6.21
C THR A 162 6.08 20.55 7.36
N LYS A 163 5.09 21.45 7.28
CA LYS A 163 4.78 22.40 8.35
C LYS A 163 4.31 21.68 9.62
N ASP A 164 3.50 20.64 9.43
CA ASP A 164 3.07 19.77 10.53
C ASP A 164 4.27 19.11 11.22
N LEU A 165 5.19 18.50 10.46
CA LEU A 165 6.37 17.82 10.98
C LEU A 165 7.39 18.76 11.66
N ILE A 166 7.52 20.00 11.17
CA ILE A 166 8.36 21.02 11.82
C ILE A 166 7.76 21.41 13.18
N ALA A 167 6.43 21.54 13.27
CA ALA A 167 5.75 21.87 14.52
C ALA A 167 5.76 20.71 15.52
N ASN A 168 5.62 19.47 15.03
CA ASN A 168 5.70 18.26 15.84
C ASN A 168 6.27 17.09 15.00
N PRO A 169 7.48 16.60 15.32
CA PRO A 169 8.13 15.56 14.52
C PRO A 169 7.46 14.18 14.66
N LYS A 170 6.54 14.00 15.61
CA LYS A 170 5.87 12.71 15.83
C LYS A 170 4.89 12.43 14.69
N CYS A 171 5.08 11.30 14.02
CA CYS A 171 4.25 10.89 12.92
C CYS A 171 4.06 9.37 12.88
N SER A 172 3.18 8.92 11.99
CA SER A 172 3.18 7.53 11.56
C SER A 172 3.11 7.39 10.05
N LEU A 173 3.75 6.36 9.50
CA LEU A 173 3.66 5.99 8.09
C LEU A 173 2.91 4.66 7.95
N LEU A 174 1.76 4.67 7.29
CA LEU A 174 1.01 3.48 6.91
C LEU A 174 1.40 3.02 5.51
N VAL A 175 1.72 1.75 5.36
CA VAL A 175 2.08 1.10 4.10
C VAL A 175 1.25 -0.16 3.94
N ALA A 176 0.40 -0.18 2.90
CA ALA A 176 -0.36 -1.36 2.53
C ALA A 176 0.36 -2.11 1.41
N LYS A 177 0.46 -3.44 1.51
CA LYS A 177 1.03 -4.28 0.46
C LYS A 177 0.23 -4.22 -0.83
N ASP A 178 -1.08 -4.36 -0.69
CA ASP A 178 -2.06 -4.13 -1.75
C ASP A 178 -3.10 -3.13 -1.20
N PRO A 179 -3.09 -1.87 -1.67
CA PRO A 179 -4.03 -0.84 -1.20
C PRO A 179 -5.51 -1.19 -1.42
N GLU A 180 -5.81 -2.07 -2.38
CA GLU A 180 -7.18 -2.48 -2.72
C GLU A 180 -7.63 -3.71 -1.93
N ASP A 181 -6.72 -4.39 -1.23
CA ASP A 181 -7.01 -5.60 -0.49
C ASP A 181 -6.79 -5.43 1.02
N ARG A 182 -7.90 -5.14 1.71
CA ARG A 182 -7.95 -5.00 3.17
C ARG A 182 -7.46 -6.23 3.96
N THR A 183 -7.40 -7.41 3.32
CA THR A 183 -6.98 -8.66 3.97
C THR A 183 -5.47 -8.88 3.89
N ASP A 184 -4.74 -8.09 3.09
CA ASP A 184 -3.28 -8.22 3.00
C ASP A 184 -2.57 -7.56 4.20
N LEU A 185 -1.24 -7.65 4.19
CA LEU A 185 -0.35 -7.03 5.16
C LEU A 185 -0.42 -5.50 5.07
N VAL A 186 -0.72 -4.87 6.21
CA VAL A 186 -0.64 -3.44 6.44
C VAL A 186 0.35 -3.18 7.57
N ILE A 187 1.29 -2.28 7.31
CA ILE A 187 2.35 -1.89 8.24
C ILE A 187 2.07 -0.45 8.68
N THR A 188 2.21 -0.17 9.98
CA THR A 188 2.20 1.19 10.52
C THR A 188 3.45 1.43 11.35
N ILE A 189 4.31 2.32 10.86
CA ILE A 189 5.52 2.76 11.55
C ILE A 189 5.17 3.99 12.36
N HIS A 190 5.42 3.99 13.66
CA HIS A 190 5.32 5.19 14.49
C HIS A 190 6.74 5.64 14.82
N GLY A 191 7.01 6.93 14.69
CA GLY A 191 8.35 7.45 14.90
C GLY A 191 8.39 8.97 14.94
N ASP A 192 9.61 9.47 14.95
CA ASP A 192 9.92 10.89 14.95
C ASP A 192 10.70 11.21 13.66
N THR A 193 10.34 12.29 12.97
CA THR A 193 11.12 12.75 11.82
C THR A 193 12.34 13.52 12.26
N VAL A 194 13.48 13.17 11.69
CA VAL A 194 14.75 13.90 11.85
C VAL A 194 15.22 14.40 10.48
N SER A 195 15.80 15.59 10.46
CA SER A 195 16.46 16.10 9.24
C SER A 195 17.69 15.25 8.95
N VAL A 196 17.86 14.86 7.70
CA VAL A 196 19.06 14.14 7.26
C VAL A 196 20.25 15.12 7.30
N PRO A 197 21.35 14.79 7.99
CA PRO A 197 22.55 15.63 8.04
C PRO A 197 23.17 15.82 6.65
N ASN A 198 23.84 16.95 6.43
CA ASN A 198 24.45 17.26 5.14
C ASN A 198 25.50 16.22 4.72
N GLU A 199 26.19 15.59 5.68
CA GLU A 199 27.20 14.57 5.44
C GLU A 199 26.60 13.28 4.88
N GLU A 200 25.33 12.99 5.20
CA GLU A 200 24.61 11.80 4.75
C GLU A 200 23.76 12.05 3.50
N ARG A 201 23.62 13.32 3.08
CA ARG A 201 22.69 13.75 2.02
C ARG A 201 22.92 13.01 0.71
N ASP A 202 24.16 12.86 0.26
CA ASP A 202 24.45 12.22 -1.03
C ASP A 202 24.12 10.73 -1.05
N ALA A 203 24.41 10.01 0.04
CA ALA A 203 24.08 8.61 0.19
C ALA A 203 22.54 8.41 0.23
N ILE A 204 21.84 9.26 0.99
CA ILE A 204 20.38 9.22 1.09
C ILE A 204 19.71 9.59 -0.24
N ARG A 205 20.20 10.62 -0.93
CA ARG A 205 19.74 11.00 -2.26
C ARG A 205 19.88 9.84 -3.25
N THR A 206 21.02 9.16 -3.23
CA THR A 206 21.26 8.00 -4.09
C THR A 206 20.25 6.89 -3.82
N ALA A 207 20.06 6.49 -2.55
CA ALA A 207 19.08 5.49 -2.16
C ALA A 207 17.63 5.88 -2.53
N TYR A 208 17.30 7.17 -2.41
CA TYR A 208 15.97 7.67 -2.79
C TYR A 208 15.73 7.58 -4.30
N LEU A 209 16.70 8.01 -5.12
CA LEU A 209 16.58 8.00 -6.59
C LEU A 209 16.65 6.60 -7.18
N GLU A 210 17.27 5.62 -6.51
CA GLU A 210 17.17 4.21 -6.90
C GLU A 210 15.72 3.69 -6.89
N ARG A 211 14.89 4.23 -6.00
CA ARG A 211 13.46 3.91 -5.94
C ARG A 211 12.65 4.86 -6.83
N HIS A 212 12.98 6.14 -6.86
CA HIS A 212 12.26 7.19 -7.57
C HIS A 212 13.16 7.87 -8.63
N PRO A 213 13.45 7.20 -9.76
CA PRO A 213 14.45 7.67 -10.73
C PRO A 213 14.09 9.00 -11.38
N ASP A 214 12.79 9.31 -11.48
CA ASP A 214 12.29 10.54 -12.09
C ASP A 214 12.17 11.71 -11.10
N ALA A 215 12.58 11.54 -9.84
CA ALA A 215 12.45 12.55 -8.78
C ALA A 215 13.51 13.65 -8.83
N PHE A 216 13.70 14.31 -9.98
CA PHE A 216 14.68 15.38 -10.14
C PHE A 216 14.45 16.60 -9.21
N TRP A 217 13.22 16.77 -8.72
CA TRP A 217 12.84 17.87 -7.83
C TRP A 217 13.45 17.77 -6.42
N VAL A 218 14.02 16.61 -6.03
CA VAL A 218 14.68 16.46 -4.71
C VAL A 218 15.91 17.37 -4.54
N ASP A 219 16.42 17.93 -5.64
CA ASP A 219 17.54 18.87 -5.65
C ASP A 219 17.11 20.34 -5.58
N PHE A 220 15.81 20.62 -5.60
CA PHE A 220 15.32 21.98 -5.49
C PHE A 220 15.56 22.54 -4.09
N GLY A 221 15.78 23.86 -4.00
CA GLY A 221 16.14 24.52 -2.74
C GLY A 221 15.03 24.51 -1.69
N ASP A 222 13.78 24.24 -2.08
CA ASP A 222 12.66 24.06 -1.17
C ASP A 222 12.47 22.61 -0.72
N PHE A 223 13.23 21.64 -1.24
CA PHE A 223 13.17 20.25 -0.83
C PHE A 223 14.26 19.87 0.16
N GLN A 224 13.89 19.04 1.14
CA GLN A 224 14.81 18.44 2.11
C GLN A 224 14.47 16.97 2.34
N PHE A 225 15.48 16.20 2.73
CA PHE A 225 15.29 14.82 3.16
C PHE A 225 15.00 14.77 4.67
N LEU A 226 13.92 14.10 5.03
CA LEU A 226 13.59 13.74 6.40
C LEU A 226 13.64 12.21 6.54
N ARG A 227 14.19 11.73 7.64
CA ARG A 227 14.16 10.32 8.02
C ARG A 227 13.13 10.12 9.13
N ILE A 228 12.25 9.15 8.97
CA ILE A 228 11.41 8.68 10.07
C ILE A 228 12.23 7.68 10.87
N GLU A 229 12.68 8.06 12.06
CA GLU A 229 13.31 7.12 12.99
C GLU A 229 12.23 6.32 13.71
N PRO A 230 12.11 4.99 13.44
CA PRO A 230 11.04 4.20 14.02
C PRO A 230 11.17 4.14 15.53
N LYS A 231 10.09 4.39 16.25
CA LYS A 231 9.96 4.02 17.66
C LYS A 231 9.39 2.60 17.80
N VAL A 232 8.39 2.30 16.99
CA VAL A 232 7.75 0.97 16.92
C VAL A 232 7.21 0.74 15.51
N VAL A 233 7.36 -0.48 15.01
CA VAL A 233 6.80 -0.92 13.74
C VAL A 233 5.70 -1.93 14.04
N ARG A 234 4.46 -1.59 13.71
CA ARG A 234 3.28 -2.45 13.94
C ARG A 234 2.82 -3.03 12.61
N PHE A 235 2.24 -4.21 12.64
CA PHE A 235 1.61 -4.79 11.46
C PHE A 235 0.30 -5.48 11.80
N VAL A 236 -0.57 -5.57 10.79
CA VAL A 236 -1.78 -6.37 10.79
C VAL A 236 -1.94 -7.03 9.42
N SER A 237 -2.39 -8.27 9.39
CA SER A 237 -2.67 -9.02 8.17
C SER A 237 -3.92 -9.87 8.35
N GLY A 238 -4.65 -10.14 7.28
CA GLY A 238 -5.81 -11.04 7.34
C GLY A 238 -7.02 -10.45 8.04
N VAL A 239 -7.18 -9.12 8.05
CA VAL A 239 -8.36 -8.45 8.61
C VAL A 239 -9.63 -9.00 7.96
N ALA A 240 -10.63 -9.34 8.79
CA ALA A 240 -11.88 -9.99 8.37
C ALA A 240 -11.69 -11.38 7.71
N THR A 241 -10.63 -12.09 8.07
CA THR A 241 -10.41 -13.51 7.70
C THR A 241 -10.15 -14.36 8.94
N ALA A 242 -10.18 -15.69 8.78
CA ALA A 242 -9.84 -16.61 9.87
C ALA A 242 -8.34 -16.61 10.25
N LEU A 243 -7.48 -16.00 9.41
CA LEU A 243 -6.03 -15.95 9.58
C LEU A 243 -5.57 -14.53 9.95
N LEU A 244 -6.17 -13.95 10.98
CA LEU A 244 -5.77 -12.65 11.51
C LEU A 244 -4.41 -12.76 12.21
N GLY A 245 -3.43 -12.00 11.72
CA GLY A 245 -2.12 -11.84 12.33
C GLY A 245 -1.87 -10.38 12.69
N SER A 246 -1.24 -10.15 13.84
CA SER A 246 -0.81 -8.80 14.24
C SER A 246 0.34 -8.87 15.21
N GLY A 247 1.15 -7.82 15.25
CA GLY A 247 2.25 -7.71 16.19
C GLY A 247 2.97 -6.38 16.06
N GLU A 248 4.01 -6.20 16.86
CA GLU A 248 4.85 -5.02 16.82
C GLU A 248 6.30 -5.36 17.14
N PHE A 249 7.20 -4.52 16.61
CA PHE A 249 8.64 -4.66 16.77
C PHE A 249 9.23 -3.34 17.25
N THR A 250 10.20 -3.43 18.13
CA THR A 250 11.06 -2.32 18.55
C THR A 250 11.94 -1.84 17.39
N ASN A 251 12.56 -0.66 17.55
CA ASN A 251 13.53 -0.15 16.58
C ASN A 251 14.68 -1.15 16.39
N GLU A 252 15.22 -1.67 17.49
CA GLU A 252 16.39 -2.53 17.51
C GLU A 252 16.12 -3.85 16.79
N GLU A 253 14.99 -4.49 17.08
CA GLU A 253 14.54 -5.70 16.37
C GLU A 253 14.36 -5.42 14.88
N PHE A 254 13.67 -4.33 14.54
CA PHE A 254 13.41 -3.98 13.15
C PHE A 254 14.69 -3.68 12.39
N LYS A 255 15.66 -3.01 13.00
CA LYS A 255 16.97 -2.69 12.42
C LYS A 255 17.81 -3.94 12.22
N ALA A 256 17.74 -4.92 13.12
CA ALA A 256 18.48 -6.18 13.02
C ALA A 256 17.91 -7.15 11.97
N ALA A 257 16.62 -7.02 11.63
CA ALA A 257 15.96 -7.86 10.64
C ALA A 257 16.53 -7.66 9.22
N LYS A 258 16.51 -8.74 8.42
CA LYS A 258 17.03 -8.75 7.06
C LYS A 258 15.92 -8.58 6.04
N VAL A 259 16.26 -7.92 4.94
CA VAL A 259 15.43 -7.91 3.73
C VAL A 259 15.65 -9.23 2.98
N ASP A 260 14.56 -9.85 2.54
CA ASP A 260 14.64 -11.05 1.69
C ASP A 260 15.24 -10.70 0.32
N PRO A 261 16.34 -11.35 -0.10
CA PRO A 261 17.06 -10.98 -1.31
C PRO A 261 16.37 -11.45 -2.60
N ILE A 262 15.38 -12.33 -2.50
CA ILE A 262 14.63 -12.89 -3.64
C ILE A 262 13.43 -12.01 -3.99
N TYR A 263 12.87 -11.29 -3.02
CA TYR A 263 11.67 -10.47 -3.22
C TYR A 263 11.81 -9.41 -4.34
N LYS A 264 13.02 -8.89 -4.62
CA LYS A 264 13.26 -8.02 -5.79
C LYS A 264 12.85 -8.63 -7.14
N PHE A 265 12.82 -9.96 -7.23
CA PHE A 265 12.41 -10.69 -8.42
C PHE A 265 10.91 -11.01 -8.44
N SER A 266 10.16 -10.65 -7.39
CA SER A 266 8.73 -10.93 -7.25
C SER A 266 7.94 -10.46 -8.47
N LYS A 267 7.93 -9.15 -8.76
CA LYS A 267 7.19 -8.58 -9.89
C LYS A 267 7.49 -9.22 -11.26
N PRO A 268 8.75 -9.37 -11.71
CA PRO A 268 9.02 -9.99 -13.00
C PRO A 268 8.66 -11.48 -13.05
N VAL A 269 8.82 -12.22 -11.95
CA VAL A 269 8.45 -13.66 -11.91
C VAL A 269 6.94 -13.82 -11.91
N THR A 270 6.21 -13.14 -11.02
CA THR A 270 4.76 -13.26 -10.94
C THR A 270 4.08 -12.78 -12.22
N SER A 271 4.57 -11.70 -12.84
CA SER A 271 4.02 -11.23 -14.12
C SER A 271 4.18 -12.25 -15.25
N HIS A 272 5.33 -12.92 -15.35
CA HIS A 272 5.55 -13.94 -16.38
C HIS A 272 4.70 -15.18 -16.12
N MET A 273 4.70 -15.67 -14.88
CA MET A 273 3.91 -16.85 -14.50
C MET A 273 2.41 -16.63 -14.70
N ASN A 274 1.88 -15.48 -14.26
CA ASN A 274 0.45 -15.18 -14.38
C ASN A 274 0.00 -15.00 -15.84
N LYS A 275 0.89 -14.56 -16.73
CA LYS A 275 0.57 -14.31 -18.14
C LYS A 275 0.67 -15.56 -18.99
N ASP A 276 1.75 -16.32 -18.82
CA ASP A 276 2.14 -17.38 -19.76
C ASP A 276 1.98 -18.79 -19.15
N HIS A 277 1.85 -18.91 -17.81
CA HIS A 277 1.93 -20.17 -17.05
C HIS A 277 0.91 -20.24 -15.90
N SER A 278 -0.29 -19.69 -16.09
CA SER A 278 -1.34 -19.70 -15.06
C SER A 278 -1.85 -21.12 -14.75
N ASP A 279 -1.92 -21.99 -15.76
CA ASP A 279 -2.29 -23.39 -15.59
C ASP A 279 -1.23 -24.18 -14.80
N ASP A 280 0.06 -23.91 -15.01
CA ASP A 280 1.15 -24.50 -14.23
C ASP A 280 1.04 -24.11 -12.75
N THR A 281 0.71 -22.84 -12.49
CA THR A 281 0.46 -22.33 -11.13
C THR A 281 -0.71 -23.04 -10.47
N LYS A 282 -1.80 -23.25 -11.21
CA LYS A 282 -2.97 -23.99 -10.74
C LYS A 282 -2.60 -25.43 -10.37
N LEU A 283 -1.86 -26.15 -11.22
CA LEU A 283 -1.42 -27.52 -10.95
C LEU A 283 -0.59 -27.62 -9.67
N MET A 284 0.40 -26.74 -9.48
CA MET A 284 1.22 -26.71 -8.27
C MET A 284 0.38 -26.47 -7.00
N VAL A 285 -0.61 -25.57 -7.07
CA VAL A 285 -1.53 -25.27 -5.95
C VAL A 285 -2.42 -26.47 -5.64
N GLN A 286 -2.98 -27.11 -6.67
CA GLN A 286 -3.82 -28.31 -6.50
C GLN A 286 -3.03 -29.46 -5.88
N HIS A 287 -1.82 -29.71 -6.35
CA HIS A 287 -0.93 -30.72 -5.79
C HIS A 287 -0.57 -30.42 -4.33
N SER A 288 -0.20 -29.18 -4.02
CA SER A 288 0.22 -28.78 -2.67
C SER A 288 -0.90 -28.91 -1.63
N LEU A 289 -2.14 -28.63 -2.01
CA LEU A 289 -3.28 -28.57 -1.09
C LEU A 289 -4.16 -29.80 -1.11
N SER A 290 -4.03 -30.65 -2.14
CA SER A 290 -5.03 -31.68 -2.49
C SER A 290 -6.44 -31.09 -2.66
N VAL A 291 -6.53 -29.85 -3.15
CA VAL A 291 -7.79 -29.13 -3.38
C VAL A 291 -7.89 -28.77 -4.86
N PRO A 292 -8.99 -29.12 -5.57
CA PRO A 292 -9.14 -28.83 -6.98
C PRO A 292 -9.57 -27.37 -7.20
N VAL A 293 -8.65 -26.43 -7.00
CA VAL A 293 -8.89 -24.99 -7.23
C VAL A 293 -9.26 -24.72 -8.70
N ASP A 294 -10.10 -23.72 -8.94
CA ASP A 294 -10.61 -23.31 -10.26
C ASP A 294 -9.55 -22.52 -11.04
N PHE A 295 -8.85 -21.62 -10.34
CA PHE A 295 -7.75 -20.79 -10.84
C PHE A 295 -6.75 -20.51 -9.71
N ALA A 296 -5.53 -20.12 -10.08
CA ALA A 296 -4.54 -19.57 -9.16
C ALA A 296 -3.70 -18.49 -9.85
N TYR A 297 -3.48 -17.36 -9.19
CA TYR A 297 -2.57 -16.32 -9.64
C TYR A 297 -1.56 -15.97 -8.55
N MET A 298 -0.30 -15.83 -8.91
CA MET A 298 0.76 -15.41 -8.00
C MET A 298 0.62 -13.94 -7.62
N LEU A 299 0.71 -13.66 -6.33
CA LEU A 299 0.68 -12.33 -5.73
C LEU A 299 2.09 -11.78 -5.57
N ASP A 300 2.96 -12.57 -4.94
CA ASP A 300 4.34 -12.22 -4.64
C ASP A 300 5.23 -13.47 -4.52
N LEU A 301 6.50 -13.25 -4.22
CA LEU A 301 7.53 -14.27 -4.10
C LEU A 301 8.59 -13.81 -3.09
N ASP A 302 9.08 -14.73 -2.27
CA ASP A 302 10.26 -14.59 -1.42
C ASP A 302 11.15 -15.84 -1.52
N SER A 303 12.22 -15.90 -0.73
CA SER A 303 13.15 -17.04 -0.78
C SER A 303 12.57 -18.38 -0.30
N LEU A 304 11.43 -18.39 0.38
CA LEU A 304 10.81 -19.60 0.93
C LEU A 304 9.59 -20.06 0.13
N GLY A 305 9.15 -19.31 -0.87
CA GLY A 305 7.98 -19.66 -1.68
C GLY A 305 7.27 -18.44 -2.23
N PHE A 306 6.01 -18.63 -2.61
CA PHE A 306 5.17 -17.59 -3.19
C PHE A 306 3.77 -17.62 -2.59
N ASN A 307 3.09 -16.47 -2.57
CA ASN A 307 1.68 -16.42 -2.25
C ASN A 307 0.86 -16.37 -3.56
N VAL A 308 -0.29 -17.03 -3.56
CA VAL A 308 -1.27 -16.97 -4.65
C VAL A 308 -2.61 -16.51 -4.13
N LYS A 309 -3.44 -15.90 -4.98
CA LYS A 309 -4.89 -15.98 -4.78
C LYS A 309 -5.42 -17.11 -5.65
N ALA A 310 -6.17 -18.02 -5.04
CA ALA A 310 -6.85 -19.09 -5.75
C ALA A 310 -8.37 -19.00 -5.55
N GLY A 311 -9.11 -19.47 -6.55
CA GLY A 311 -10.56 -19.62 -6.49
C GLY A 311 -10.96 -21.07 -6.28
N TYR A 312 -11.99 -21.31 -5.47
CA TYR A 312 -12.65 -22.61 -5.39
C TYR A 312 -14.15 -22.41 -5.12
N GLN A 313 -15.00 -22.91 -6.03
CA GLN A 313 -16.46 -22.85 -5.93
C GLN A 313 -16.99 -21.44 -5.65
N GLY A 314 -16.44 -20.44 -6.37
CA GLY A 314 -16.83 -19.03 -6.25
C GLY A 314 -16.28 -18.32 -5.01
N ARG A 315 -15.47 -18.98 -4.17
CA ARG A 315 -14.75 -18.36 -3.05
C ARG A 315 -13.29 -18.10 -3.43
N ASN A 316 -12.73 -17.02 -2.90
CA ASN A 316 -11.35 -16.63 -3.11
C ASN A 316 -10.54 -16.83 -1.82
N PHE A 317 -9.33 -17.36 -1.96
CA PHE A 317 -8.41 -17.63 -0.86
C PHE A 317 -7.02 -17.08 -1.19
N LYS A 318 -6.34 -16.52 -0.19
CA LYS A 318 -4.89 -16.28 -0.27
C LYS A 318 -4.17 -17.49 0.32
N LEU A 319 -3.24 -18.04 -0.45
CA LEU A 319 -2.59 -19.30 -0.12
C LEU A 319 -1.09 -19.15 -0.26
N ARG A 320 -0.36 -19.56 0.78
CA ARG A 320 1.08 -19.75 0.75
C ARG A 320 1.43 -21.08 0.11
N ILE A 321 2.33 -21.05 -0.86
CA ILE A 321 2.92 -22.24 -1.50
C ILE A 321 4.43 -22.20 -1.23
N PRO A 322 4.93 -23.03 -0.28
CA PRO A 322 6.35 -23.06 0.05
C PRO A 322 7.16 -23.79 -1.03
N PHE A 323 8.38 -23.33 -1.27
CA PHE A 323 9.36 -24.12 -2.00
C PHE A 323 9.80 -25.35 -1.18
N PRO A 324 10.27 -26.43 -1.84
CA PRO A 324 10.82 -27.59 -1.14
C PRO A 324 12.09 -27.25 -0.32
N ARG A 325 12.78 -26.18 -0.70
CA ARG A 325 13.93 -25.59 0.02
C ARG A 325 14.02 -24.09 -0.27
N ARG A 326 14.84 -23.37 0.51
CA ARG A 326 15.11 -21.95 0.28
C ARG A 326 15.75 -21.74 -1.11
N ALA A 327 15.24 -20.77 -1.85
CA ALA A 327 15.79 -20.30 -3.12
C ALA A 327 16.99 -19.38 -2.87
N GLU A 328 18.11 -19.63 -3.56
CA GLU A 328 19.35 -18.87 -3.35
C GLU A 328 19.47 -17.64 -4.25
N ASN A 329 18.90 -17.70 -5.46
CA ASN A 329 18.98 -16.63 -6.45
C ASN A 329 17.85 -16.76 -7.50
N ARG A 330 17.79 -15.81 -8.45
CA ARG A 330 16.75 -15.77 -9.49
C ARG A 330 16.69 -17.04 -10.35
N LYS A 331 17.84 -17.63 -10.71
CA LYS A 331 17.86 -18.86 -11.52
C LYS A 331 17.31 -20.03 -10.71
N ASP A 332 17.64 -20.08 -9.44
CA ASP A 332 17.19 -21.13 -8.52
C ASP A 332 15.67 -21.07 -8.26
N VAL A 333 15.06 -19.88 -8.21
CA VAL A 333 13.59 -19.74 -8.20
C VAL A 333 12.96 -20.47 -9.38
N LYS A 334 13.49 -20.28 -10.59
CA LYS A 334 12.99 -20.97 -11.78
C LYS A 334 13.17 -22.49 -11.65
N THR A 335 14.33 -22.95 -11.18
CA THR A 335 14.59 -24.37 -10.96
C THR A 335 13.55 -24.98 -10.02
N LEU A 336 13.27 -24.31 -8.88
CA LEU A 336 12.31 -24.79 -7.89
C LEU A 336 10.87 -24.81 -8.43
N ILE A 337 10.46 -23.81 -9.20
CA ILE A 337 9.13 -23.81 -9.85
C ILE A 337 9.00 -24.99 -10.81
N VAL A 338 10.02 -25.27 -11.63
CA VAL A 338 10.01 -26.41 -12.55
C VAL A 338 9.97 -27.74 -11.81
N GLU A 339 10.76 -27.89 -10.73
CA GLU A 339 10.74 -29.06 -9.87
C GLU A 339 9.35 -29.31 -9.25
N MET A 340 8.73 -28.26 -8.71
CA MET A 340 7.37 -28.33 -8.15
C MET A 340 6.33 -28.68 -9.20
N LEU A 341 6.46 -28.16 -10.43
CA LEU A 341 5.57 -28.50 -11.54
C LEU A 341 5.72 -29.96 -11.97
N GLN A 342 6.95 -30.47 -12.06
CA GLN A 342 7.20 -31.88 -12.37
C GLN A 342 6.62 -32.83 -11.32
N ALA A 343 6.66 -32.44 -10.03
CA ALA A 343 6.04 -33.22 -8.96
C ALA A 343 4.49 -33.18 -9.01
N ALA A 344 3.91 -32.15 -9.63
CA ALA A 344 2.47 -31.97 -9.73
C ALA A 344 1.82 -32.67 -10.93
N GLN A 345 2.61 -33.17 -11.88
CA GLN A 345 2.17 -33.88 -13.10
C GLN A 345 2.03 -35.38 -12.86
#